data_AF-A0AAD9H4A6-F1
#
_entry.id   AF-A0AAD9H4A6-F1
#
_cell.length_a   1.000
_cell.length_b   1.000
_cell.length_c   1.000
_cell.angle_alpha   90.00
_cell.angle_beta   90.00
_cell.angle_gamma   90.00
#
_symmetry.space_group_name_H-M   'P 1'
#
loop_
_entity.id
_entity.type
_entity.pdbx_description
1 polymer ?
#
loop_
_entity_poly.entity_id
_entity_poly.type
_entity_poly.pdbx_seq_one_letter_code
_entity_poly.pdbx_strand_id
1 'polypeptide(L)'
;MDLDGYDGSAGDWYCYVLAEAGPLTQAPKVWIPKRLWDKPEINIAALVTGYMRPGESPDHTLRFSQIKGYPEGTTQMLIPTRMVQDNTLRTSAYCYPTRRLPYHHRVDYDWANFRNRQR
;
A
#
# COMPACT_ATOMS: atom_id res chain seq x y z
N MET A 1 11.69 -12.51 19.08
CA MET A 1 11.10 -13.11 17.87
C MET A 1 10.87 -11.96 16.93
N ASP A 2 11.69 -11.84 15.89
CA ASP A 2 11.46 -10.83 14.87
C ASP A 2 10.24 -11.26 14.07
N LEU A 3 9.18 -10.45 14.22
CA LEU A 3 7.93 -10.62 13.48
C LEU A 3 8.15 -10.04 12.10
N ASP A 4 8.59 -10.87 11.15
CA ASP A 4 8.76 -10.49 9.74
C ASP A 4 7.42 -10.47 8.98
N GLY A 5 6.35 -10.01 9.64
CA GLY A 5 4.99 -9.99 9.10
C GLY A 5 3.93 -9.61 10.13
N TYR A 6 2.86 -8.97 9.67
CA TYR A 6 1.71 -8.63 10.51
C TYR A 6 0.90 -9.90 10.84
N ASP A 7 0.87 -10.28 12.12
CA ASP A 7 -0.04 -11.30 12.69
C ASP A 7 0.06 -12.72 12.06
N GLY A 8 1.27 -13.21 11.82
CA GLY A 8 1.49 -14.55 11.25
C GLY A 8 1.48 -15.69 12.28
N SER A 9 0.72 -16.74 12.00
CA SER A 9 0.64 -18.00 12.75
C SER A 9 1.53 -19.11 12.15
N ALA A 10 1.73 -20.18 12.93
CA ALA A 10 2.39 -21.39 12.44
C ALA A 10 1.51 -22.07 11.36
N GLY A 11 2.03 -22.19 10.14
CA GLY A 11 1.31 -22.71 8.98
C GLY A 11 0.86 -21.66 7.97
N ASP A 12 1.00 -20.37 8.30
CA ASP A 12 0.67 -19.30 7.37
C ASP A 12 1.67 -19.22 6.21
N TRP A 13 1.18 -18.72 5.08
CA TRP A 13 1.98 -18.48 3.89
C TRP A 13 2.76 -17.18 4.03
N TYR A 14 4.02 -17.21 3.63
CA TYR A 14 4.90 -16.06 3.58
C TYR A 14 4.98 -15.58 2.14
N CYS A 15 4.62 -14.33 1.89
CA CYS A 15 4.57 -13.77 0.54
C CYS A 15 5.54 -12.60 0.39
N TYR A 16 6.18 -12.50 -0.77
CA TYR A 16 6.74 -11.24 -1.24
C TYR A 16 5.99 -10.78 -2.48
N VAL A 17 5.91 -9.46 -2.66
CA VAL A 17 5.26 -8.82 -3.81
C VAL A 17 6.33 -8.04 -4.57
N LEU A 18 6.47 -8.36 -5.86
CA LEU A 18 7.23 -7.55 -6.80
C LEU A 18 6.28 -6.56 -7.47
N ALA A 19 6.79 -5.38 -7.79
CA ALA A 19 6.10 -4.37 -8.58
C ALA A 19 7.11 -3.68 -9.50
N GLU A 20 6.65 -3.24 -10.66
CA GLU A 20 7.47 -2.48 -11.59
C GLU A 20 7.68 -1.05 -11.05
N ALA A 21 8.93 -0.60 -10.99
CA ALA A 21 9.30 0.69 -10.38
C ALA A 21 8.64 1.88 -11.10
N GLY A 22 8.53 1.83 -12.44
CA GLY A 22 7.92 2.88 -13.25
C GLY A 22 6.47 3.16 -12.88
N PRO A 23 5.55 2.18 -13.01
CA PRO A 23 4.16 2.30 -12.59
C PRO A 23 3.99 2.74 -11.13
N LEU A 24 4.78 2.18 -10.21
CA LEU A 24 4.73 2.55 -8.79
C LEU A 24 5.10 4.02 -8.57
N THR A 25 6.14 4.51 -9.24
CA THR A 25 6.60 5.90 -9.14
C THR A 25 5.56 6.86 -9.71
N GLN A 26 4.99 6.53 -10.87
CA GLN A 26 4.01 7.37 -11.58
C GLN A 26 2.64 7.40 -10.94
N ALA A 27 2.23 6.33 -10.26
CA ALA A 27 0.93 6.25 -9.60
C ALA A 27 0.71 7.43 -8.66
N PRO A 28 -0.45 8.13 -8.74
CA PRO A 28 -0.83 9.14 -7.76
C PRO A 28 -0.86 8.55 -6.36
N LYS A 29 -0.42 9.32 -5.37
CA LYS A 29 -0.38 8.90 -3.97
C LYS A 29 -1.07 9.92 -3.10
N VAL A 30 -1.75 9.45 -2.07
CA VAL A 30 -2.44 10.31 -1.10
C VAL A 30 -2.22 9.78 0.29
N TRP A 31 -1.89 10.69 1.20
CA TRP A 31 -1.96 10.43 2.62
C TRP A 31 -3.40 10.52 3.10
N ILE A 32 -3.88 9.48 3.79
CA ILE A 32 -5.19 9.46 4.41
C ILE A 32 -5.05 9.56 5.94
N PRO A 33 -6.03 10.17 6.64
CA PRO A 33 -6.02 10.21 8.10
C PRO A 33 -6.00 8.81 8.72
N LYS A 34 -5.26 8.64 9.82
CA LYS A 34 -5.22 7.41 10.64
C LYS A 34 -6.61 6.83 10.95
N ARG A 35 -7.60 7.69 11.22
CA ARG A 35 -8.99 7.29 11.51
C ARG A 35 -9.73 6.63 10.34
N LEU A 36 -9.20 6.74 9.13
CA LEU A 36 -9.76 6.13 7.91
C LEU A 36 -9.04 4.85 7.50
N TRP A 37 -7.95 4.47 8.19
CA TRP A 37 -7.15 3.29 7.86
C TRP A 37 -7.98 2.00 7.78
N ASP A 38 -8.89 1.79 8.72
CA ASP A 38 -9.72 0.59 8.88
C ASP A 38 -11.13 0.77 8.31
N LYS A 39 -11.34 1.76 7.42
CA LYS A 39 -12.66 2.10 6.89
C LYS A 39 -12.88 1.50 5.51
N PRO A 40 -14.16 1.26 5.13
CA PRO A 40 -14.49 0.81 3.79
C PRO A 40 -13.86 1.70 2.71
N GLU A 41 -13.38 1.06 1.64
CA GLU A 41 -12.72 1.73 0.53
C GLU A 41 -13.53 2.91 -0.04
N ILE A 42 -14.85 2.79 -0.13
CA ILE A 42 -15.74 3.87 -0.60
C ILE A 42 -15.62 5.16 0.23
N ASN A 43 -15.43 5.05 1.55
CA ASN A 43 -15.28 6.21 2.43
C ASN A 43 -13.92 6.87 2.25
N ILE A 44 -12.89 6.07 1.97
CA ILE A 44 -11.55 6.56 1.69
C ILE A 44 -11.54 7.25 0.30
N ALA A 45 -12.15 6.61 -0.70
CA ALA A 45 -12.26 7.14 -2.06
C ALA A 45 -12.93 8.52 -2.09
N ALA A 46 -14.01 8.70 -1.33
CA ALA A 46 -14.69 10.00 -1.21
C ALA A 46 -13.76 11.13 -0.73
N LEU A 47 -12.89 10.86 0.25
CA LEU A 47 -11.87 11.82 0.68
C LEU A 47 -10.82 12.04 -0.42
N VAL A 48 -10.33 10.96 -1.02
CA VAL A 48 -9.25 10.99 -2.02
C VAL A 48 -9.66 11.81 -3.25
N THR A 49 -10.92 11.77 -3.66
CA THR A 49 -11.47 12.59 -4.76
C THR A 49 -11.14 14.08 -4.61
N GLY A 50 -11.13 14.60 -3.37
CA GLY A 50 -10.81 16.00 -3.11
C GLY A 50 -9.34 16.40 -3.37
N TYR A 51 -8.45 15.43 -3.59
CA TYR A 51 -7.03 15.66 -3.88
C TYR A 51 -6.65 15.34 -5.33
N MET A 52 -7.58 14.85 -6.14
CA MET A 52 -7.31 14.40 -7.50
C MET A 52 -7.12 15.58 -8.46
N ARG A 53 -6.16 15.43 -9.38
CA ARG A 53 -6.02 16.32 -10.54
C ARG A 53 -6.99 15.90 -11.65
N PRO A 54 -7.27 16.76 -12.64
CA PRO A 54 -8.05 16.37 -13.80
C PRO A 54 -7.51 15.11 -14.48
N GLY A 55 -8.37 14.12 -14.70
CA GLY A 55 -8.01 12.83 -15.29
C GLY A 55 -7.51 11.77 -14.30
N GLU A 56 -7.31 12.11 -13.01
CA GLU A 56 -6.99 11.13 -11.96
C GLU A 56 -8.25 10.53 -11.35
N SER A 57 -8.11 9.32 -10.79
CA SER A 57 -9.20 8.61 -10.13
C SER A 57 -8.78 8.10 -8.74
N PRO A 58 -9.65 8.19 -7.73
CA PRO A 58 -9.39 7.60 -6.41
C PRO A 58 -9.23 6.08 -6.45
N ASP A 59 -9.73 5.41 -7.50
CA ASP A 59 -9.63 3.97 -7.72
C ASP A 59 -8.26 3.55 -8.28
N HIS A 60 -7.45 4.51 -8.77
CA HIS A 60 -6.09 4.29 -9.27
C HIS A 60 -5.04 5.13 -8.51
N THR A 61 -5.34 5.48 -7.26
CA THR A 61 -4.47 6.29 -6.40
C THR A 61 -4.07 5.48 -5.17
N LEU A 62 -2.77 5.29 -4.98
CA LEU A 62 -2.24 4.63 -3.79
C LEU A 62 -2.52 5.46 -2.53
N ARG A 63 -2.88 4.77 -1.46
CA ARG A 63 -3.22 5.41 -0.19
C ARG A 63 -2.18 5.04 0.85
N PHE A 64 -1.71 6.04 1.58
CA PHE A 64 -0.75 5.83 2.67
C PHE A 64 -1.35 6.33 3.97
N SER A 65 -1.11 5.63 5.06
CA SER A 65 -1.59 6.03 6.38
C SER A 65 -0.66 5.53 7.48
N GLN A 66 -0.68 6.22 8.62
CA GLN A 66 -0.23 5.66 9.88
C GLN A 66 -1.16 4.51 10.29
N ILE A 67 -0.59 3.36 10.67
CA ILE A 67 -1.38 2.21 11.11
C ILE A 67 -2.02 2.55 12.46
N LYS A 68 -3.34 2.33 12.55
CA LYS A 68 -4.10 2.52 13.79
C LYS A 68 -3.65 1.49 14.84
N GLY A 69 -3.33 1.96 16.04
CA GLY A 69 -2.86 1.10 17.14
C GLY A 69 -1.34 0.84 17.19
N TYR A 70 -0.58 1.38 16.24
CA TYR A 70 0.88 1.25 16.18
C TYR A 70 1.60 2.55 16.54
N PRO A 71 2.89 2.49 16.94
CA PRO A 71 3.72 3.67 17.20
C PRO A 71 3.75 4.64 16.02
N GLU A 72 3.84 5.94 16.32
CA GLU A 72 4.04 7.01 15.33
C GLU A 72 5.20 6.67 14.37
N GLY A 73 5.00 6.95 13.08
CA GLY A 73 5.93 6.61 12.01
C GLY A 73 5.75 5.20 11.43
N THR A 74 4.88 4.37 12.01
CA THR A 74 4.53 3.06 11.42
C THR A 74 3.48 3.23 10.34
N THR A 75 3.92 3.32 9.08
CA THR A 75 3.04 3.57 7.92
C THR A 75 2.74 2.32 7.13
N GLN A 76 1.57 2.26 6.50
CA GLN A 76 1.20 1.24 5.53
C GLN A 76 0.65 1.85 4.24
N MET A 77 0.88 1.13 3.15
CA MET A 77 0.32 1.41 1.82
C MET A 77 -0.90 0.52 1.59
N LEU A 78 -1.99 1.12 1.12
CA LEU A 78 -3.19 0.45 0.66
C LEU A 78 -3.31 0.65 -0.85
N ILE A 79 -3.34 -0.46 -1.58
CA ILE A 79 -3.55 -0.49 -3.03
C ILE A 79 -5.06 -0.62 -3.26
N PRO A 80 -5.72 0.33 -3.95
CA PRO A 80 -7.15 0.24 -4.26
C PRO A 80 -7.51 -1.06 -4.99
N THR A 81 -8.72 -1.58 -4.75
CA THR A 81 -9.16 -2.86 -5.33
C THR A 81 -9.09 -2.86 -6.86
N ARG A 82 -9.60 -1.79 -7.50
CA ARG A 82 -9.56 -1.63 -8.97
C ARG A 82 -8.14 -1.59 -9.50
N MET A 83 -7.25 -0.87 -8.82
CA MET A 83 -5.83 -0.80 -9.20
C MET A 83 -5.13 -2.18 -9.22
N VAL A 84 -5.50 -3.07 -8.29
CA VAL A 84 -5.04 -4.47 -8.28
C VAL A 84 -5.67 -5.26 -9.44
N GLN A 85 -6.99 -5.16 -9.61
CA GLN A 85 -7.72 -5.88 -10.66
C GLN A 85 -7.26 -5.52 -12.07
N ASP A 86 -6.97 -4.24 -12.30
CA ASP A 86 -6.49 -3.73 -13.58
C ASP A 86 -4.98 -3.92 -13.76
N ASN A 87 -4.31 -4.58 -12.79
CA ASN A 87 -2.87 -4.81 -12.75
C ASN A 87 -2.05 -3.52 -13.02
N THR A 88 -2.52 -2.38 -12.50
CA THR A 88 -1.95 -1.06 -12.81
C THR A 88 -0.48 -0.97 -12.39
N LEU A 89 -0.14 -1.58 -11.25
CA LEU A 89 1.23 -1.61 -10.72
C LEU A 89 2.11 -2.73 -11.29
N ARG A 90 1.54 -3.61 -12.13
CA ARG A 90 2.21 -4.82 -12.64
C ARG A 90 2.77 -5.67 -11.49
N THR A 91 1.94 -5.90 -10.48
CA THR A 91 2.35 -6.63 -9.29
C THR A 91 2.35 -8.13 -9.51
N SER A 92 3.32 -8.82 -8.93
CA SER A 92 3.34 -10.29 -8.85
C SER A 92 3.59 -10.71 -7.42
N ALA A 93 2.74 -11.61 -6.90
CA ALA A 93 2.86 -12.15 -5.55
C ALA A 93 3.36 -13.59 -5.59
N TYR A 94 4.35 -13.89 -4.76
CA TYR A 94 4.93 -15.22 -4.64
C TYR A 94 4.88 -15.63 -3.18
N CYS A 95 4.18 -16.73 -2.91
CA CYS A 95 3.91 -17.20 -1.56
C CYS A 95 4.51 -18.58 -1.33
N TYR A 96 5.07 -18.79 -0.14
CA TYR A 96 5.75 -20.01 0.27
C TYR A 96 5.23 -20.47 1.63
N PRO A 97 5.17 -21.78 1.89
CA PRO A 97 4.77 -22.31 3.20
C PRO A 97 5.87 -22.13 4.27
N THR A 98 7.01 -21.54 3.91
CA THR A 98 8.15 -21.33 4.81
C THR A 98 8.64 -19.90 4.75
N ARG A 99 9.32 -19.44 5.81
CA ARG A 99 9.97 -18.12 5.90
C ARG A 99 11.17 -17.93 4.97
N ARG A 100 11.59 -18.97 4.25
CA ARG A 100 12.73 -18.91 3.32
C ARG A 100 12.27 -18.32 1.99
N LEU A 101 12.11 -17.00 1.96
CA LEU A 101 11.78 -16.26 0.76
C LEU A 101 13.04 -15.94 -0.06
N PRO A 102 12.96 -15.79 -1.38
CA PRO A 102 14.04 -15.21 -2.19
C PRO A 102 14.37 -13.75 -1.84
N TYR A 103 13.39 -13.00 -1.34
CA TYR A 103 13.53 -11.60 -0.97
C TYR A 103 12.98 -11.38 0.44
N HIS A 104 13.79 -10.73 1.29
CA HIS A 104 13.46 -10.47 2.70
C HIS A 104 13.50 -8.99 3.07
N HIS A 105 14.14 -8.17 2.22
CA HIS A 105 14.32 -6.76 2.48
C HIS A 105 13.28 -5.95 1.71
N ARG A 106 12.69 -4.98 2.39
CA ARG A 106 11.88 -3.96 1.74
C ARG A 106 12.76 -3.18 0.78
N VAL A 107 12.29 -3.02 -0.46
CA VAL A 107 12.91 -2.11 -1.42
C VAL A 107 12.73 -0.68 -0.94
N ASP A 108 13.83 0.07 -0.89
CA ASP A 108 13.78 1.50 -0.67
C ASP A 108 13.37 2.19 -1.97
N TYR A 109 12.25 2.91 -1.92
CA TYR A 109 11.68 3.59 -3.08
C TYR A 109 11.68 5.09 -2.81
N ASP A 110 12.10 5.86 -3.80
CA ASP A 110 11.88 7.30 -3.80
C ASP A 110 10.38 7.58 -4.03
N TRP A 111 9.66 7.80 -2.93
CA TRP A 111 8.21 7.99 -2.97
C TRP A 111 7.84 9.36 -3.51
N ALA A 112 7.56 9.43 -4.81
CA ALA A 112 7.08 10.63 -5.49
C ALA A 112 5.56 10.62 -5.71
N ASN A 113 5.03 11.73 -6.24
CA ASN A 113 3.62 11.88 -6.68
C ASN A 113 2.55 11.92 -5.58
N PHE A 114 2.89 12.38 -4.37
CA PHE A 114 1.88 12.71 -3.39
C PHE A 114 1.05 13.94 -3.79
N ARG A 115 -0.28 13.86 -3.66
CA ARG A 115 -1.21 14.97 -3.95
C ARG A 115 -1.49 15.85 -2.75
N ASN A 116 -1.21 15.36 -1.55
CA ASN A 116 -1.26 16.12 -0.31
C ASN A 116 0.02 15.87 0.51
N ARG A 117 0.32 16.80 1.43
CA ARG A 117 1.38 16.60 2.42
C ARG A 117 0.80 15.87 3.63
N GLN A 118 1.52 14.90 4.17
CA GLN A 118 1.22 14.39 5.50
C GLN A 118 1.70 15.44 6.51
N ARG A 119 0.80 15.83 7.43
CA ARG A 119 1.14 16.43 8.71
C ARG A 119 0.83 15.41 9.78
#